data_AF-A0A6C0BJD3-F1
#
_entry.id   AF-A0A6C0BJD3-F1
#
_cell.length_a   1.000
_cell.length_b   1.000
_cell.length_c   1.000
_cell.angle_alpha   90.00
_cell.angle_beta   90.00
_cell.angle_gamma   90.00
#
_symmetry.space_group_name_H-M   'P 1'
#
loop_
_entity.id
_entity.type
_entity.pdbx_description
1 polymer ?
#
loop_
_entity_poly.entity_id
_entity_poly.type
_entity_poly.pdbx_seq_one_letter_code
_entity_poly.pdbx_strand_id
1 'polypeptide(L)'
;MAISQRTLDFLARVFSFVAVGVTIFFMYVTLSGTYLDNKGRPFLAMLGTLGLIALLWMYYVRWFIATSQFTYPTWPPYLSSCPDYLTFMGNDPATGSNMCVDFIGVSRRNGLKKADPLIPPAPGQKDYIFLTKPSDSNATKCNAAQSKGLSWAGITAGTGCA
;
A
#
# COMPACT_ATOMS: atom_id res chain seq x y z
N MET A 1 1.51 -19.76 -25.93
CA MET A 1 0.22 -20.02 -25.26
C MET A 1 0.15 -19.12 -24.03
N ALA A 2 -0.70 -18.11 -24.03
CA ALA A 2 -0.90 -17.25 -22.86
C ALA A 2 -1.93 -17.92 -21.92
N ILE A 3 -1.53 -18.21 -20.69
CA ILE A 3 -2.44 -18.69 -19.65
C ILE A 3 -3.30 -17.51 -19.19
N SER A 4 -4.62 -17.71 -19.09
CA SER A 4 -5.52 -16.64 -18.64
C SER A 4 -5.25 -16.29 -17.17
N GLN A 5 -5.39 -15.01 -16.80
CA GLN A 5 -5.15 -14.56 -15.43
C GLN A 5 -6.05 -15.27 -14.40
N ARG A 6 -7.29 -15.60 -14.80
CA ARG A 6 -8.21 -16.42 -13.99
C ARG A 6 -7.69 -17.84 -13.75
N THR A 7 -7.04 -18.44 -14.75
CA THR A 7 -6.42 -19.77 -14.63
C THR A 7 -5.23 -19.72 -13.68
N LEU A 8 -4.43 -18.66 -13.74
CA LEU A 8 -3.31 -18.42 -12.82
C LEU A 8 -3.77 -18.25 -11.37
N ASP A 9 -4.82 -17.46 -11.15
CA ASP A 9 -5.39 -17.25 -9.81
C ASP A 9 -5.99 -18.54 -9.23
N PHE A 10 -6.67 -19.33 -10.06
CA PHE A 10 -7.22 -20.61 -9.65
C PHE A 10 -6.10 -21.60 -9.28
N LEU A 11 -5.08 -21.72 -10.13
CA LEU A 11 -3.91 -22.59 -9.86
C LEU A 11 -3.17 -22.16 -8.59
N ALA A 12 -3.01 -20.86 -8.35
CA ALA A 12 -2.38 -20.34 -7.15
C ALA A 12 -3.16 -20.70 -5.87
N ARG A 13 -4.49 -20.66 -5.92
CA ARG A 13 -5.36 -21.08 -4.79
C ARG A 13 -5.25 -22.58 -4.54
N VAL A 14 -5.38 -23.40 -5.58
CA VAL A 14 -5.25 -24.86 -5.48
C VAL A 14 -3.88 -25.25 -4.92
N PHE A 15 -2.81 -24.65 -5.44
CA PHE A 15 -1.45 -24.87 -4.94
C PHE A 15 -1.31 -24.49 -3.47
N SER A 16 -1.93 -23.39 -3.05
CA SER A 16 -1.90 -22.94 -1.66
C SER A 16 -2.60 -23.91 -0.72
N PHE A 17 -3.77 -24.45 -1.10
CA PHE A 17 -4.46 -25.48 -0.32
C PHE A 17 -3.65 -26.77 -0.20
N VAL A 18 -3.06 -27.23 -1.31
CA VAL A 18 -2.18 -28.41 -1.32
C VAL A 18 -0.96 -28.17 -0.43
N ALA A 19 -0.30 -27.02 -0.54
CA ALA A 19 0.89 -26.70 0.24
C ALA A 19 0.60 -26.66 1.76
N VAL A 20 -0.56 -26.12 2.18
CA VAL A 20 -0.99 -26.16 3.58
C VAL A 20 -1.21 -27.61 4.04
N GLY A 21 -1.91 -28.42 3.26
CA GLY A 21 -2.14 -29.83 3.58
C GLY A 21 -0.84 -30.63 3.72
N VAL A 22 0.10 -30.43 2.80
CA VAL A 22 1.42 -31.07 2.82
C VAL A 22 2.25 -30.59 4.02
N THR A 23 2.14 -29.32 4.41
CA THR A 23 2.81 -28.77 5.60
C THR A 23 2.29 -29.40 6.89
N ILE A 24 0.97 -29.52 7.04
CA ILE A 24 0.34 -30.17 8.20
C ILE A 24 0.79 -31.64 8.28
N PHE A 25 0.83 -32.33 7.14
CA PHE A 25 1.31 -33.70 7.07
C PHE A 25 2.77 -33.84 7.55
N PHE A 26 3.68 -33.01 7.06
CA PHE A 26 5.08 -33.05 7.48
C PHE A 26 5.29 -32.66 8.95
N MET A 27 4.51 -31.70 9.47
CA MET A 27 4.50 -31.40 10.91
C MET A 27 4.05 -32.60 11.73
N TYR A 28 2.96 -33.26 11.34
CA TYR A 28 2.46 -34.45 12.02
C TYR A 28 3.50 -35.57 12.06
N VAL A 29 4.13 -35.88 10.91
CA VAL A 29 5.20 -36.90 10.84
C VAL A 29 6.37 -36.55 11.76
N THR A 30 6.80 -35.29 11.75
CA THR A 30 7.93 -34.82 12.58
C THR A 30 7.59 -34.89 14.08
N LEU A 31 6.40 -34.44 14.49
CA LEU A 31 5.95 -34.48 15.89
C LEU A 31 5.73 -35.90 16.39
N SER A 32 5.35 -36.83 15.52
CA SER A 32 5.25 -38.26 15.81
C SER A 32 6.61 -39.00 15.75
N GLY A 33 7.72 -38.28 15.56
CA GLY A 33 9.04 -38.86 15.35
C GLY A 33 9.51 -39.80 16.47
N THR A 34 9.28 -39.44 17.74
CA THR A 34 9.62 -40.30 18.89
C THR A 34 8.81 -41.60 18.92
N TYR A 35 7.55 -41.55 18.49
CA TYR A 35 6.72 -42.75 18.33
C TYR A 35 7.20 -43.62 17.17
N LEU A 36 7.61 -43.01 16.05
CA LEU A 36 8.13 -43.72 14.89
C LEU A 36 9.49 -44.39 15.17
N ASP A 37 10.33 -43.75 15.97
CA ASP A 37 11.62 -44.29 16.40
C ASP A 37 11.44 -45.52 17.30
N ASN A 38 10.53 -45.44 18.27
CA ASN A 38 10.14 -46.58 19.12
C ASN A 38 9.54 -47.76 18.34
N LYS A 39 9.08 -47.54 17.11
CA LYS A 39 8.57 -48.60 16.19
C LYS A 39 9.65 -49.10 15.22
N GLY A 40 10.91 -48.69 15.40
CA GLY A 40 12.03 -49.09 14.54
C GLY A 40 11.99 -48.47 13.16
N ARG A 41 11.32 -47.32 12.98
CA ARG A 41 11.20 -46.60 11.70
C ARG A 41 11.78 -45.18 11.76
N PRO A 42 13.01 -44.97 12.23
CA PRO A 42 13.61 -43.63 12.35
C PRO A 42 13.75 -42.93 10.99
N PHE A 43 13.92 -43.71 9.91
CA PHE A 43 14.06 -43.19 8.55
C PHE A 43 12.85 -42.36 8.11
N LEU A 44 11.63 -42.72 8.54
CA LEU A 44 10.42 -41.94 8.22
C LEU A 44 10.39 -40.59 8.95
N ALA A 45 10.85 -40.54 10.20
CA ALA A 45 10.96 -39.30 10.95
C ALA A 45 12.01 -38.36 10.34
N MET A 46 13.13 -38.91 9.87
CA MET A 46 14.18 -38.15 9.18
C MET A 46 13.67 -37.56 7.86
N LEU A 47 12.98 -38.36 7.04
CA LEU A 47 12.35 -37.87 5.81
C LEU A 47 11.29 -36.79 6.07
N GLY A 48 10.50 -36.97 7.14
CA GLY A 48 9.51 -35.98 7.55
C GLY A 48 10.13 -34.63 7.91
N THR A 49 11.23 -34.67 8.67
CA THR A 49 11.97 -33.47 9.09
C THR A 49 12.60 -32.75 7.90
N LEU A 50 13.24 -33.49 6.97
CA LEU A 50 13.82 -32.91 5.76
C LEU A 50 12.76 -32.29 4.85
N GLY A 51 11.60 -32.93 4.71
CA GLY A 51 10.46 -32.37 3.97
C GLY A 51 9.93 -31.08 4.59
N LEU A 52 9.86 -31.01 5.92
CA LEU A 52 9.44 -29.80 6.63
C LEU A 52 10.44 -28.65 6.43
N ILE A 53 11.76 -28.94 6.52
CA ILE A 53 12.81 -27.94 6.27
C ILE A 53 12.71 -27.40 4.83
N ALA A 54 12.53 -28.28 3.85
CA ALA A 54 12.39 -27.88 2.45
C ALA A 54 11.16 -26.98 2.21
N LEU A 55 10.03 -27.28 2.86
CA LEU A 55 8.84 -26.43 2.80
C LEU A 55 9.05 -25.07 3.45
N LEU A 56 9.65 -25.04 4.64
CA LEU A 56 9.97 -23.79 5.34
C LEU A 56 10.92 -22.93 4.51
N TRP A 57 11.91 -23.54 3.85
CA TRP A 57 12.80 -22.87 2.92
C TRP A 57 12.05 -22.27 1.73
N MET A 58 11.14 -23.02 1.12
CA MET A 58 10.29 -22.52 0.01
C MET A 58 9.44 -21.33 0.45
N TYR A 59 8.81 -21.40 1.64
CA TYR A 59 8.06 -20.27 2.19
C TYR A 59 8.97 -19.08 2.50
N TYR A 60 10.16 -19.31 3.04
CA TYR A 60 11.15 -18.26 3.26
C TYR A 60 11.49 -17.53 1.96
N VAL A 61 11.83 -18.28 0.91
CA VAL A 61 12.11 -17.70 -0.42
C VAL A 61 10.89 -16.92 -0.94
N ARG A 62 9.68 -17.49 -0.85
CA ARG A 62 8.46 -16.83 -1.31
C ARG A 62 8.21 -15.50 -0.59
N TRP A 63 8.32 -15.47 0.73
CA TRP A 63 7.90 -14.33 1.56
C TRP A 63 8.97 -13.28 1.79
N PHE A 64 10.24 -13.63 1.67
CA PHE A 64 11.35 -12.70 1.96
C PHE A 64 12.23 -12.41 0.74
N ILE A 65 12.39 -13.35 -0.19
CA ILE A 65 13.25 -13.18 -1.37
C ILE A 65 12.43 -12.76 -2.59
N ALA A 66 11.33 -13.44 -2.90
CA ALA A 66 10.54 -13.14 -4.09
C ALA A 66 9.70 -11.86 -3.92
N THR A 67 9.15 -11.62 -2.73
CA THR A 67 8.40 -10.39 -2.39
C THR A 67 9.23 -9.12 -2.52
N SER A 68 10.54 -9.16 -2.24
CA SER A 68 11.43 -8.00 -2.39
C SER A 68 11.73 -7.65 -3.85
N GLN A 69 11.38 -8.54 -4.80
CA GLN A 69 11.46 -8.27 -6.24
C GLN A 69 10.17 -7.68 -6.82
N PHE A 70 9.07 -7.68 -6.07
CA PHE A 70 7.88 -6.93 -6.46
C PHE A 70 8.07 -5.47 -6.06
N THR A 71 8.41 -4.64 -7.04
CA THR A 71 8.23 -3.20 -6.92
C THR A 71 6.74 -2.97 -6.69
N TYR A 72 6.35 -2.75 -5.43
CA TYR A 72 5.00 -2.29 -5.16
C TYR A 72 4.74 -1.06 -6.03
N PRO A 73 3.58 -0.96 -6.71
CA PRO A 73 3.22 0.30 -7.35
C PRO A 73 3.34 1.37 -6.26
N THR A 74 4.15 2.40 -6.52
CA THR A 74 4.41 3.52 -5.62
C THR A 74 3.09 3.93 -4.98
N TRP A 75 2.96 3.71 -3.67
CA TRP A 75 1.78 4.15 -2.95
C TRP A 75 1.88 5.67 -2.79
N PRO A 76 0.82 6.44 -3.10
CA PRO A 76 -0.52 6.00 -3.53
C PRO A 76 -0.60 5.65 -5.03
N PRO A 77 -1.45 4.68 -5.42
CA PRO A 77 -1.58 4.22 -6.82
C PRO A 77 -2.07 5.31 -7.78
N TYR A 78 -2.72 6.34 -7.25
CA TYR A 78 -3.07 7.57 -7.96
C TYR A 78 -2.76 8.74 -7.04
N LEU A 79 -2.10 9.77 -7.60
CA LEU A 79 -1.90 11.03 -6.90
C LEU A 79 -3.25 11.76 -6.82
N SER A 80 -3.72 12.06 -5.61
CA SER A 80 -4.94 12.85 -5.43
C SER A 80 -4.78 14.22 -6.07
N SER A 81 -5.87 14.80 -6.58
CA SER A 81 -5.84 16.14 -7.18
C SER A 81 -5.61 17.25 -6.15
N CYS A 82 -5.96 17.00 -4.88
CA CYS A 82 -5.80 17.91 -3.76
C CYS A 82 -4.87 17.31 -2.68
N PRO A 83 -4.25 18.17 -1.84
CA PRO A 83 -3.58 17.75 -0.62
C PRO A 83 -4.51 16.97 0.33
N ASP A 84 -3.93 16.24 1.27
CA ASP A 84 -4.68 15.37 2.17
C ASP A 84 -5.73 16.16 2.95
N TYR A 85 -6.94 15.60 3.06
CA TYR A 85 -8.11 16.18 3.76
C TYR A 85 -8.70 17.46 3.16
N LEU A 86 -8.13 18.00 2.08
CA LEU A 86 -8.77 19.10 1.34
C LEU A 86 -9.81 18.54 0.36
N THR A 87 -10.91 19.25 0.24
CA THR A 87 -12.01 18.89 -0.65
C THR A 87 -11.88 19.62 -1.97
N PHE A 88 -11.97 18.88 -3.07
CA PHE A 88 -11.99 19.44 -4.42
C PHE A 88 -13.34 20.12 -4.69
N MET A 89 -13.29 21.40 -5.08
CA MET A 89 -14.46 22.24 -5.34
C MET A 89 -14.67 22.57 -6.82
N GLY A 90 -13.84 22.01 -7.71
CA GLY A 90 -13.84 22.31 -9.14
C GLY A 90 -12.59 23.06 -9.59
N ASN A 91 -12.66 23.62 -10.79
CA ASN A 91 -11.57 24.39 -11.37
C ASN A 91 -11.85 25.89 -11.25
N ASP A 92 -10.81 26.65 -10.93
CA ASP A 92 -10.87 28.10 -10.89
C ASP A 92 -11.08 28.62 -12.32
N PRO A 93 -12.20 29.32 -12.61
CA PRO A 93 -12.50 29.81 -13.95
C PRO A 93 -11.47 30.82 -14.48
N ALA A 94 -10.71 31.48 -13.60
CA ALA A 94 -9.68 32.43 -14.00
C ALA A 94 -8.35 31.78 -14.38
N THR A 95 -7.99 30.66 -13.74
CA THR A 95 -6.66 30.05 -13.89
C THR A 95 -6.66 28.62 -14.42
N GLY A 96 -7.82 27.97 -14.49
CA GLY A 96 -7.97 26.55 -14.81
C GLY A 96 -7.42 25.61 -13.73
N SER A 97 -6.90 26.14 -12.62
CA SER A 97 -6.29 25.36 -11.54
C SER A 97 -7.37 24.65 -10.72
N ASN A 98 -7.06 23.47 -10.20
CA ASN A 98 -7.93 22.77 -9.27
C ASN A 98 -8.02 23.56 -7.96
N MET A 99 -9.24 23.76 -7.49
CA MET A 99 -9.55 24.45 -6.24
C MET A 99 -9.78 23.42 -5.15
N CYS A 100 -8.98 23.51 -4.09
CA CYS A 100 -9.03 22.62 -2.95
C CYS A 100 -9.31 23.46 -1.70
N VAL A 101 -10.32 23.10 -0.91
CA VAL A 101 -10.76 23.85 0.26
C VAL A 101 -10.64 23.02 1.53
N ASP A 102 -10.20 23.65 2.61
CA ASP A 102 -10.11 23.03 3.92
C ASP A 102 -11.37 23.32 4.75
N PHE A 103 -12.29 22.36 4.79
CA PHE A 103 -13.51 22.45 5.62
C PHE A 103 -13.30 21.95 7.05
N ILE A 104 -12.20 21.24 7.31
CA ILE A 104 -11.94 20.59 8.60
C ILE A 104 -11.11 21.52 9.49
N GLY A 105 -10.16 22.25 8.90
CA GLY A 105 -9.17 23.08 9.57
C GLY A 105 -7.87 22.31 9.86
N VAL A 106 -7.41 21.49 8.92
CA VAL A 106 -6.16 20.72 9.04
C VAL A 106 -4.91 21.53 8.69
N SER A 107 -5.07 22.67 7.99
CA SER A 107 -3.93 23.52 7.63
C SER A 107 -3.20 24.05 8.86
N ARG A 108 -1.90 23.77 8.93
CA ARG A 108 -1.02 24.29 9.99
C ARG A 108 -0.42 25.63 9.57
N ARG A 109 0.11 26.37 10.55
CA ARG A 109 0.85 27.64 10.34
C ARG A 109 0.02 28.76 9.69
N ASN A 110 -1.29 28.82 9.95
CA ASN A 110 -2.20 29.79 9.34
C ASN A 110 -2.17 29.77 7.79
N GLY A 111 -1.91 28.59 7.21
CA GLY A 111 -1.80 28.45 5.76
C GLY A 111 -3.12 28.73 5.04
N LEU A 112 -4.17 28.04 5.46
CA LEU A 112 -5.55 28.19 4.99
C LEU A 112 -6.48 28.37 6.17
N LYS A 113 -7.47 29.24 6.01
CA LYS A 113 -8.58 29.38 6.94
C LYS A 113 -9.58 28.26 6.68
N LYS A 114 -10.12 27.72 7.77
CA LYS A 114 -11.22 26.76 7.72
C LYS A 114 -12.43 27.41 7.07
N ALA A 115 -12.97 26.79 6.03
CA ALA A 115 -14.21 27.21 5.39
C ALA A 115 -15.43 26.51 6.01
N ASP A 116 -16.61 27.11 5.89
CA ASP A 116 -17.87 26.47 6.23
C ASP A 116 -18.37 25.65 5.02
N PRO A 117 -18.68 24.35 5.17
CA PRO A 117 -19.28 23.54 4.12
C PRO A 117 -20.59 24.11 3.56
N LEU A 118 -21.35 24.83 4.38
CA LEU A 118 -22.64 25.40 3.99
C LEU A 118 -22.51 26.69 3.17
N ILE A 119 -21.36 27.37 3.28
CA ILE A 119 -21.06 28.61 2.59
C ILE A 119 -19.67 28.47 1.96
N PRO A 120 -19.55 27.70 0.85
CA PRO A 120 -18.27 27.44 0.23
C PRO A 120 -17.63 28.75 -0.27
N PRO A 121 -16.30 28.87 -0.19
CA PRO A 121 -15.60 30.09 -0.58
C PRO A 121 -15.69 30.31 -2.10
N ALA A 122 -15.91 31.57 -2.48
CA ALA A 122 -15.97 31.96 -3.88
C ALA A 122 -14.57 31.93 -4.54
N PRO A 123 -14.47 31.68 -5.85
CA PRO A 123 -13.21 31.78 -6.58
C PRO A 123 -12.47 33.10 -6.31
N GLY A 124 -11.16 33.03 -6.10
CA GLY A 124 -10.32 34.19 -5.77
C GLY A 124 -10.08 34.42 -4.27
N GLN A 125 -10.79 33.73 -3.37
CA GLN A 125 -10.53 33.78 -1.92
C GLN A 125 -9.30 32.94 -1.51
N LYS A 126 -8.10 33.48 -1.77
CA LYS A 126 -6.80 32.79 -1.56
C LYS A 126 -6.52 32.32 -0.12
N ASP A 127 -7.21 32.90 0.87
CA ASP A 127 -7.08 32.51 2.27
C ASP A 127 -7.77 31.18 2.57
N TYR A 128 -8.78 30.80 1.80
CA TYR A 128 -9.59 29.58 2.02
C TYR A 128 -9.35 28.51 0.95
N ILE A 129 -8.73 28.90 -0.17
CA ILE A 129 -8.60 28.07 -1.36
C ILE A 129 -7.13 27.81 -1.65
N PHE A 130 -6.77 26.53 -1.68
CA PHE A 130 -5.52 26.03 -2.19
C PHE A 130 -5.67 25.75 -3.69
N LEU A 131 -4.88 26.41 -4.51
CA LEU A 131 -4.86 26.21 -5.96
C LEU A 131 -3.73 25.26 -6.33
N THR A 132 -4.05 24.26 -7.15
CA THR A 132 -3.07 23.31 -7.66
C THR A 132 -3.28 23.06 -9.15
N LYS A 133 -2.20 23.07 -9.93
CA LYS A 133 -2.27 22.78 -11.35
C LYS A 133 -1.80 21.34 -11.58
N PRO A 134 -2.57 20.52 -12.33
CA PRO A 134 -2.16 19.15 -12.66
C PRO A 134 -0.78 19.08 -13.32
N SER A 135 -0.46 20.05 -14.17
CA SER A 135 0.81 20.18 -14.90
C SER A 135 2.02 20.54 -14.04
N ASP A 136 1.83 21.00 -12.80
CA ASP A 136 2.95 21.40 -11.95
C ASP A 136 3.76 20.18 -11.49
N SER A 137 5.08 20.36 -11.39
CA SER A 137 5.99 19.35 -10.87
C SER A 137 5.67 18.98 -9.42
N ASN A 138 6.01 17.76 -9.00
CA ASN A 138 5.83 17.33 -7.61
C ASN A 138 6.60 18.23 -6.63
N ALA A 139 7.76 18.75 -7.01
CA ALA A 139 8.52 19.70 -6.18
C ALA A 139 7.76 21.02 -5.98
N THR A 140 7.13 21.55 -7.02
CA THR A 140 6.30 22.77 -6.93
C THR A 140 5.10 22.54 -6.01
N LYS A 141 4.39 21.43 -6.20
CA LYS A 141 3.24 21.02 -5.37
C LYS A 141 3.66 20.81 -3.91
N CYS A 142 4.82 20.20 -3.69
CA CYS A 142 5.38 20.01 -2.35
C CYS A 142 5.61 21.34 -1.64
N ASN A 143 6.35 22.26 -2.27
CA ASN A 143 6.68 23.56 -1.67
C ASN A 143 5.41 24.36 -1.35
N ALA A 144 4.42 24.33 -2.26
CA ALA A 144 3.13 24.96 -2.03
C ALA A 144 2.40 24.34 -0.82
N ALA A 145 2.29 23.01 -0.75
CA ALA A 145 1.65 22.32 0.37
C ALA A 145 2.36 22.58 1.70
N GLN A 146 3.70 22.53 1.74
CA GLN A 146 4.49 22.79 2.94
C GLN A 146 4.36 24.24 3.44
N SER A 147 4.32 25.21 2.51
CA SER A 147 4.10 26.62 2.86
C SER A 147 2.76 26.84 3.58
N LYS A 148 1.80 25.94 3.34
CA LYS A 148 0.45 25.93 3.93
C LYS A 148 0.30 24.90 5.06
N GLY A 149 1.38 24.24 5.47
CA GLY A 149 1.37 23.25 6.53
C GLY A 149 0.49 22.03 6.24
N LEU A 150 0.39 21.65 4.97
CA LEU A 150 -0.41 20.52 4.49
C LEU A 150 0.48 19.30 4.19
N SER A 151 -0.09 18.11 4.30
CA SER A 151 0.47 16.88 3.75
C SER A 151 -0.22 16.53 2.43
N TRP A 152 0.46 15.74 1.61
CA TRP A 152 -0.07 15.22 0.36
C TRP A 152 0.56 13.86 0.09
N ALA A 153 -0.24 12.80 0.19
CA ALA A 153 0.20 11.45 -0.07
C ALA A 153 0.87 11.33 -1.45
N GLY A 154 2.11 10.81 -1.47
CA GLY A 154 2.93 10.70 -2.69
C GLY A 154 3.69 11.97 -3.09
N ILE A 155 3.57 13.08 -2.35
CA ILE A 155 4.35 14.31 -2.59
C ILE A 155 5.07 14.80 -1.32
N THR A 156 4.37 14.91 -0.19
CA THR A 156 4.96 15.43 1.06
C THR A 156 4.24 14.92 2.31
N ALA A 157 5.00 14.57 3.34
CA ALA A 157 4.47 14.27 4.67
C ALA A 157 4.26 15.54 5.55
N GLY A 158 4.42 16.73 4.99
CA GLY A 158 4.35 18.01 5.71
C GLY A 158 5.66 18.43 6.40
N THR A 159 6.70 17.59 6.38
CA THR A 159 8.04 17.88 6.93
C THR A 159 9.16 17.82 5.89
N GLY A 160 8.91 17.22 4.73
CA GLY A 160 9.87 17.04 3.63
C GLY A 160 9.17 16.64 2.32
N CYS A 161 9.82 16.85 1.19
CA CYS A 161 9.34 16.41 -0.13
C CYS A 161 9.85 14.99 -0.41
N ALA A 162 9.01 14.16 -1.02
CA ALA A 162 9.39 12.85 -1.53
C ALA A 162 10.03 12.94 -2.93
#